data_AF-A0A945Q0Z0-F1
#
_entry.id   AF-A0A945Q0Z0-F1
#
_cell.length_a   1.000
_cell.length_b   1.000
_cell.length_c   1.000
_cell.angle_alpha   90.00
_cell.angle_beta   90.00
_cell.angle_gamma   90.00
#
_symmetry.space_group_name_H-M   'P 1'
#
loop_
_entity.id
_entity.type
_entity.pdbx_description
1 polymer ?
#
loop_
_entity_poly.entity_id
_entity_poly.type
_entity_poly.pdbx_seq_one_letter_code
_entity_poly.pdbx_strand_id
1 'polypeptide(L)'
;MDLMIQEEEGEMPNFASIANPTERKQAFFEYMLPFAEEANDQILKERSEVQRLMADFLRKGDLSRRGKARIDDLLEGYKFDEVDALEEQTFVDLLSRVDEIPPSLALSQAALESGWGSSRFAREGDNLFGMWCYEPGCGIVPSGRPAGKSYEVTKYDSPKDSFAAYINNLNTNRHYVGMRAIRRELRISDGELNGYELAEGLHHYSQEGDVYVSKVQSLIQSNKLNRFD
;
A
#
# COMPACT_ATOMS: atom_id res chain seq x y z
N MET A 1 15.64 -1.59 26.96
CA MET A 1 15.72 -0.13 27.09
C MET A 1 14.84 0.39 25.97
N ASP A 2 13.56 0.54 26.28
CA ASP A 2 12.53 0.94 25.32
C ASP A 2 12.84 2.35 24.84
N LEU A 3 13.26 2.46 23.58
CA LEU A 3 13.15 3.70 22.84
C LEU A 3 11.70 3.80 22.40
N MET A 4 10.84 4.22 23.33
CA MET A 4 9.56 4.79 22.97
C MET A 4 9.86 6.04 22.15
N ILE A 5 9.79 5.93 20.82
CA ILE A 5 9.62 7.07 19.95
C ILE A 5 8.23 7.61 20.33
N GLN A 6 8.21 8.67 21.13
CA GLN A 6 7.00 9.43 21.38
C GLN A 6 6.48 9.92 20.02
N GLU A 7 5.21 9.62 19.72
CA GLU A 7 4.45 10.29 18.67
C GLU A 7 4.36 11.78 19.04
N GLU A 8 5.34 12.56 18.59
CA GLU A 8 5.08 13.96 18.29
C GLU A 8 4.62 14.01 16.83
N GLU A 9 3.50 14.69 16.57
CA GLU A 9 3.17 15.22 15.24
C GLU A 9 4.40 16.01 14.74
N GLY A 10 5.24 15.36 13.95
CA GLY A 10 6.63 15.79 13.79
C GLY A 10 7.29 15.14 12.59
N GLU A 11 8.10 15.95 11.91
CA GLU A 11 8.87 15.62 10.71
C GLU A 11 9.56 14.25 10.82
N MET A 12 9.51 13.45 9.75
CA MET A 12 10.14 12.13 9.68
C MET A 12 11.57 12.14 10.27
N PRO A 13 11.96 11.15 11.09
CA PRO A 13 13.30 11.10 11.66
C PRO A 13 14.40 11.11 10.58
N ASN A 14 15.52 11.75 10.88
CA ASN A 14 16.70 11.65 10.02
C ASN A 14 17.43 10.33 10.30
N PHE A 15 16.95 9.22 9.74
CA PHE A 15 17.58 7.91 9.93
C PHE A 15 19.06 7.90 9.54
N ALA A 16 19.49 8.74 8.59
CA ALA A 16 20.88 8.82 8.17
C ALA A 16 21.83 9.31 9.28
N SER A 17 21.33 9.95 10.34
CA SER A 17 22.14 10.32 11.51
C SER A 17 22.51 9.13 12.40
N ILE A 18 21.86 7.97 12.23
CA ILE A 18 22.19 6.74 12.95
C ILE A 18 23.38 6.06 12.26
N ALA A 19 24.53 6.03 12.95
CA ALA A 19 25.78 5.55 12.39
C ALA A 19 25.80 4.03 12.15
N ASN A 20 25.24 3.25 13.06
CA ASN A 20 25.19 1.79 12.94
C ASN A 20 24.15 1.39 11.87
N PRO A 21 24.56 0.72 10.77
CA PRO A 21 23.63 0.36 9.70
C PRO A 21 22.48 -0.54 10.14
N THR A 22 22.72 -1.44 11.10
CA THR A 22 21.68 -2.35 11.61
C THR A 22 20.65 -1.59 12.44
N GLU A 23 21.09 -0.74 13.36
CA GLU A 23 20.20 0.09 14.18
C GLU A 23 19.41 1.07 13.31
N ARG A 24 20.05 1.66 12.30
CA ARG A 24 19.39 2.57 11.36
C ARG A 24 18.23 1.91 10.63
N LYS A 25 18.45 0.70 10.10
CA LYS A 25 17.42 -0.06 9.39
C LYS A 25 16.29 -0.46 10.34
N GLN A 26 16.63 -0.90 11.54
CA GLN A 26 15.64 -1.27 12.55
C GLN A 26 14.77 -0.07 12.94
N ALA A 27 15.38 1.09 13.22
CA ALA A 27 14.66 2.32 13.53
C ALA A 27 13.74 2.76 12.38
N PHE A 28 14.17 2.60 11.12
CA PHE A 28 13.32 2.84 9.96
C PHE A 28 12.10 1.93 9.96
N PHE A 29 12.29 0.61 10.14
CA PHE A 29 11.17 -0.33 10.14
C PHE A 29 10.21 -0.12 11.31
N GLU A 30 10.72 0.11 12.52
CA GLU A 30 9.91 0.37 13.71
C GLU A 30 9.08 1.64 13.57
N TYR A 31 9.65 2.69 12.98
CA TYR A 31 8.92 3.93 12.72
C TYR A 31 7.83 3.76 11.65
N MET A 32 8.08 2.95 10.61
CA MET A 32 7.16 2.80 9.48
C MET A 32 6.07 1.74 9.70
N LEU A 33 6.33 0.73 10.55
CA LEU A 33 5.42 -0.39 10.75
C LEU A 33 4.00 0.04 11.16
N PRO A 34 3.80 0.94 12.15
CA PRO A 34 2.46 1.36 12.55
C PRO A 34 1.64 1.96 11.40
N PHE A 35 2.29 2.63 10.45
CA PHE A 35 1.61 3.22 9.29
C PHE A 35 1.14 2.16 8.29
N ALA A 36 1.91 1.09 8.10
CA ALA A 36 1.50 -0.05 7.29
C ALA A 36 0.35 -0.81 7.94
N GLU A 37 0.45 -1.07 9.25
CA GLU A 37 -0.60 -1.74 10.04
C GLU A 37 -1.90 -0.94 10.03
N GLU A 38 -1.85 0.37 10.29
CA GLU A 38 -3.04 1.21 10.32
C GLU A 38 -3.75 1.27 8.95
N ALA A 39 -2.98 1.35 7.86
CA ALA A 39 -3.54 1.32 6.51
C ALA A 39 -4.21 -0.04 6.21
N ASN A 40 -3.61 -1.16 6.63
CA ASN A 40 -4.21 -2.48 6.51
C ASN A 40 -5.47 -2.63 7.38
N ASP A 41 -5.46 -2.13 8.61
CA ASP A 41 -6.61 -2.16 9.51
C ASP A 41 -7.84 -1.49 8.89
N GLN A 42 -7.64 -0.36 8.20
CA GLN A 42 -8.72 0.31 7.48
C GLN A 42 -9.28 -0.56 6.35
N ILE A 43 -8.40 -1.20 5.57
CA ILE A 43 -8.80 -2.07 4.46
C ILE A 43 -9.51 -3.33 4.97
N LEU A 44 -9.07 -3.92 6.08
CA LEU A 44 -9.71 -5.10 6.67
C LEU A 44 -11.09 -4.78 7.23
N LYS A 45 -11.31 -3.57 7.76
CA LYS A 45 -12.65 -3.09 8.14
C LYS A 45 -13.57 -3.00 6.93
N GLU A 46 -13.09 -2.45 5.82
CA GLU A 46 -13.82 -2.37 4.55
C GLU A 46 -14.08 -3.76 3.96
N ARG A 47 -13.09 -4.66 3.98
CA ARG A 47 -13.24 -6.05 3.56
C ARG A 47 -14.35 -6.75 4.32
N SER A 48 -14.34 -6.61 5.64
CA SER A 48 -15.37 -7.15 6.52
C SER A 48 -16.75 -6.57 6.21
N GLU A 49 -16.81 -5.30 5.81
CA GLU A 49 -18.05 -4.65 5.37
C GLU A 49 -18.55 -5.22 4.05
N VAL A 50 -17.69 -5.40 3.04
CA VAL A 50 -18.04 -6.04 1.77
C VAL A 50 -18.58 -7.44 2.00
N GLN A 51 -17.95 -8.24 2.87
CA GLN A 51 -18.43 -9.57 3.23
C GLN A 51 -19.83 -9.55 3.86
N ARG A 52 -20.09 -8.60 4.77
CA ARG A 52 -21.43 -8.42 5.36
C ARG A 52 -22.47 -8.02 4.32
N LEU A 53 -22.13 -7.11 3.41
CA LEU A 53 -23.01 -6.68 2.32
C LEU A 53 -23.31 -7.85 1.37
N MET A 54 -22.29 -8.63 0.99
CA MET A 54 -22.46 -9.83 0.17
C MET A 54 -23.41 -10.83 0.83
N ALA A 55 -23.21 -11.14 2.12
CA ALA A 55 -24.09 -12.05 2.85
C ALA A 55 -25.53 -11.54 2.93
N ASP A 56 -25.72 -10.23 3.10
CA ASP A 56 -27.04 -9.60 3.09
C ASP A 56 -27.72 -9.68 1.72
N PHE A 57 -26.97 -9.42 0.66
CA PHE A 57 -27.44 -9.51 -0.73
C PHE A 57 -27.86 -10.94 -1.07
N LEU A 58 -27.01 -11.94 -0.80
CA LEU A 58 -27.29 -13.35 -1.08
C LEU A 58 -28.53 -13.87 -0.32
N ARG A 59 -28.74 -13.38 0.91
CA ARG A 59 -29.89 -13.79 1.74
C ARG A 59 -31.20 -13.12 1.30
N LYS A 60 -31.16 -11.84 0.92
CA LYS A 60 -32.36 -11.01 0.70
C LYS A 60 -32.70 -10.83 -0.79
N GLY A 61 -31.78 -11.17 -1.69
CA GLY A 61 -31.85 -10.90 -3.12
C GLY A 61 -31.55 -9.45 -3.51
N ASP A 62 -31.39 -8.55 -2.53
CA ASP A 62 -31.04 -7.13 -2.75
C ASP A 62 -30.48 -6.49 -1.46
N LEU A 63 -29.82 -5.35 -1.59
CA LEU A 63 -29.34 -4.53 -0.48
C LEU A 63 -30.35 -3.46 -0.05
N SER A 64 -30.27 -3.07 1.23
CA SER A 64 -30.96 -1.87 1.71
C SER A 64 -30.42 -0.61 1.01
N ARG A 65 -31.17 0.51 1.00
CA ARG A 65 -30.68 1.79 0.44
C ARG A 65 -29.31 2.20 0.99
N ARG A 66 -29.07 2.01 2.29
CA ARG A 66 -27.77 2.28 2.91
C ARG A 66 -26.70 1.31 2.42
N GLY A 67 -27.04 0.04 2.25
CA GLY A 67 -26.13 -0.97 1.71
C GLY A 67 -25.75 -0.68 0.26
N LYS A 68 -26.70 -0.21 -0.57
CA LYS A 68 -26.44 0.23 -1.94
C LYS A 68 -25.48 1.42 -1.99
N ALA A 69 -25.82 2.51 -1.28
CA ALA A 69 -24.92 3.66 -1.20
C ALA A 69 -23.51 3.26 -0.74
N ARG A 70 -23.42 2.36 0.25
CA ARG A 70 -22.12 1.94 0.76
C ARG A 70 -21.33 1.06 -0.21
N ILE A 71 -21.97 0.13 -0.92
CA ILE A 71 -21.27 -0.67 -1.93
C ILE A 71 -20.84 0.20 -3.11
N ASP A 72 -21.63 1.20 -3.49
CA ASP A 72 -21.28 2.18 -4.52
C ASP A 72 -20.03 2.98 -4.11
N ASP A 73 -19.99 3.49 -2.88
CA ASP A 73 -18.81 4.18 -2.33
C ASP A 73 -17.54 3.30 -2.37
N LEU A 74 -17.68 2.01 -2.04
CA LEU A 74 -16.57 1.05 -2.04
C LEU A 74 -16.11 0.72 -3.47
N LEU A 75 -17.04 0.54 -4.41
CA LEU A 75 -16.72 0.32 -5.82
C LEU A 75 -15.96 1.52 -6.41
N GLU A 76 -16.41 2.75 -6.12
CA GLU A 76 -15.73 3.97 -6.54
C GLU A 76 -14.33 4.10 -5.92
N GLY A 77 -14.23 3.89 -4.60
CA GLY A 77 -12.96 3.94 -3.87
C GLY A 77 -11.92 2.96 -4.43
N TYR A 78 -12.37 1.77 -4.79
CA TYR A 78 -11.54 0.71 -5.38
C TYR A 78 -11.48 0.76 -6.91
N LYS A 79 -11.91 1.85 -7.54
CA LYS A 79 -11.78 2.14 -8.98
C LYS A 79 -12.42 1.07 -9.88
N PHE A 80 -13.61 0.62 -9.51
CA PHE A 80 -14.48 -0.13 -10.41
C PHE A 80 -15.20 0.83 -11.35
N ASP A 81 -15.46 0.36 -12.57
CA ASP A 81 -16.39 1.05 -13.48
C ASP A 81 -17.82 0.97 -12.91
N GLU A 82 -18.71 1.82 -13.42
CA GLU A 82 -20.12 1.80 -13.02
C GLU A 82 -20.72 0.40 -13.24
N VAL A 83 -21.45 -0.09 -12.23
CA VAL A 83 -22.07 -1.41 -12.23
C VAL A 83 -23.58 -1.26 -12.45
N ASP A 84 -24.09 -1.78 -13.57
CA ASP A 84 -25.52 -1.69 -13.91
C ASP A 84 -26.42 -2.46 -12.93
N ALA A 85 -25.97 -3.63 -12.48
CA ALA A 85 -26.68 -4.47 -11.53
C ALA A 85 -25.70 -5.18 -10.60
N LEU A 86 -26.00 -5.19 -9.30
CA LEU A 86 -25.23 -5.95 -8.33
C LEU A 86 -25.47 -7.44 -8.54
N GLU A 87 -24.37 -8.18 -8.67
CA GLU A 87 -24.35 -9.64 -8.73
C GLU A 87 -23.39 -10.19 -7.68
N GLU A 88 -23.45 -11.49 -7.40
CA GLU A 88 -22.48 -12.14 -6.50
C GLU A 88 -21.03 -11.89 -6.96
N GLN A 89 -20.80 -11.92 -8.29
CA GLN A 89 -19.48 -11.68 -8.88
C GLN A 89 -18.96 -10.27 -8.58
N THR A 90 -19.83 -9.26 -8.48
CA THR A 90 -19.43 -7.89 -8.09
C THR A 90 -18.72 -7.89 -6.73
N PHE A 91 -19.25 -8.63 -5.76
CA PHE A 91 -18.63 -8.73 -4.43
C PHE A 91 -17.33 -9.53 -4.47
N VAL A 92 -17.27 -10.62 -5.24
CA VAL A 92 -16.06 -11.42 -5.40
C VAL A 92 -14.94 -10.59 -6.02
N ASP A 93 -15.24 -9.82 -7.06
CA ASP A 93 -14.26 -8.96 -7.72
C ASP A 93 -13.82 -7.83 -6.79
N LEU A 94 -14.75 -7.20 -6.07
CA LEU A 94 -14.42 -6.19 -5.08
C LEU A 94 -13.50 -6.76 -3.99
N LEU A 95 -13.82 -7.93 -3.43
CA LEU A 95 -12.97 -8.62 -2.45
C LEU A 95 -11.59 -9.01 -3.00
N SER A 96 -11.38 -9.08 -4.31
CA SER A 96 -10.03 -9.26 -4.86
C SER A 96 -9.15 -8.01 -4.70
N ARG A 97 -9.77 -6.81 -4.67
CA ARG A 97 -9.12 -5.51 -4.47
C ARG A 97 -9.08 -5.09 -3.01
N VAL A 98 -10.15 -5.31 -2.24
CA VAL A 98 -10.29 -4.92 -0.83
C VAL A 98 -9.59 -5.93 0.07
N ASP A 99 -8.26 -5.91 0.10
CA ASP A 99 -7.49 -6.78 0.98
C ASP A 99 -6.15 -6.14 1.38
N GLU A 100 -5.59 -6.62 2.48
CA GLU A 100 -4.36 -6.09 3.08
C GLU A 100 -3.12 -6.40 2.24
N ILE A 101 -2.03 -5.68 2.51
CA ILE A 101 -0.71 -5.93 1.95
C ILE A 101 0.24 -6.28 3.10
N PRO A 102 0.96 -7.42 3.07
CA PRO A 102 1.86 -7.81 4.14
C PRO A 102 2.84 -6.68 4.52
N PRO A 103 2.97 -6.31 5.81
CA PRO A 103 3.90 -5.28 6.23
C PRO A 103 5.32 -5.51 5.74
N SER A 104 5.78 -6.77 5.62
CA SER A 104 7.11 -7.06 5.06
C SER A 104 7.30 -6.52 3.63
N LEU A 105 6.26 -6.59 2.79
CA LEU A 105 6.27 -6.04 1.44
C LEU A 105 6.24 -4.51 1.45
N ALA A 106 5.32 -3.92 2.21
CA ALA A 106 5.19 -2.46 2.28
C ALA A 106 6.47 -1.80 2.82
N LEU A 107 7.06 -2.35 3.89
CA LEU A 107 8.28 -1.86 4.52
C LEU A 107 9.51 -2.01 3.61
N SER A 108 9.62 -3.12 2.88
CA SER A 108 10.73 -3.34 1.96
C SER A 108 10.69 -2.39 0.76
N GLN A 109 9.50 -2.15 0.19
CA GLN A 109 9.33 -1.17 -0.88
C GLN A 109 9.55 0.25 -0.35
N ALA A 110 9.02 0.61 0.82
CA ALA A 110 9.28 1.91 1.44
C ALA A 110 10.79 2.15 1.62
N ALA A 111 11.54 1.17 2.12
CA ALA A 111 12.99 1.28 2.28
C ALA A 111 13.72 1.46 0.93
N LEU A 112 13.31 0.71 -0.10
CA LEU A 112 13.94 0.74 -1.42
C LEU A 112 13.66 2.06 -2.16
N GLU A 113 12.39 2.48 -2.21
CA GLU A 113 11.93 3.66 -2.95
C GLU A 113 12.37 4.98 -2.29
N SER A 114 12.38 5.04 -0.95
CA SER A 114 12.77 6.25 -0.22
C SER A 114 14.28 6.32 0.07
N GLY A 115 15.05 5.29 -0.27
CA GLY A 115 16.44 5.15 0.15
C GLY A 115 16.57 5.20 1.68
N TRP A 116 15.78 4.38 2.38
CA TRP A 116 15.70 4.32 3.85
C TRP A 116 15.27 5.66 4.49
N GLY A 117 14.33 6.36 3.85
CA GLY A 117 13.78 7.65 4.30
C GLY A 117 14.66 8.87 4.00
N SER A 118 15.80 8.69 3.33
CA SER A 118 16.75 9.78 3.06
C SER A 118 16.44 10.59 1.79
N SER A 119 15.59 10.05 0.90
CA SER A 119 15.17 10.73 -0.32
C SER A 119 14.55 12.10 -0.02
N ARG A 120 14.83 13.08 -0.88
CA ARG A 120 14.23 14.41 -0.81
C ARG A 120 12.70 14.35 -0.76
N PHE A 121 12.08 13.46 -1.55
CA PHE A 121 10.62 13.34 -1.59
C PHE A 121 10.04 12.73 -0.30
N ALA A 122 10.78 11.82 0.35
CA ALA A 122 10.42 11.29 1.65
C ALA A 122 10.55 12.37 2.74
N ARG A 123 11.63 13.15 2.71
CA ARG A 123 11.91 14.19 3.72
C ARG A 123 11.01 15.43 3.62
N GLU A 124 10.76 15.92 2.41
CA GLU A 124 10.04 17.19 2.19
C GLU A 124 8.54 17.02 1.94
N GLY A 125 8.09 15.80 1.62
CA GLY A 125 6.69 15.55 1.29
C GLY A 125 6.17 14.19 1.69
N ASP A 126 6.85 13.52 2.64
CA ASP A 126 6.43 12.25 3.23
C ASP A 126 6.10 11.16 2.19
N ASN A 127 6.66 11.26 0.99
CA ASN A 127 6.37 10.36 -0.12
C ASN A 127 7.42 9.26 -0.18
N LEU A 128 7.15 8.17 0.55
CA LEU A 128 8.06 7.04 0.66
C LEU A 128 8.14 6.16 -0.58
N PHE A 129 7.13 6.23 -1.44
CA PHE A 129 6.95 5.32 -2.58
C PHE A 129 7.14 6.00 -3.94
N GLY A 130 7.52 7.28 -3.93
CA GLY A 130 7.73 8.08 -5.13
C GLY A 130 6.47 8.24 -5.97
N MET A 131 5.28 8.35 -5.36
CA MET A 131 3.99 8.46 -6.07
C MET A 131 3.87 9.79 -6.83
N TRP A 132 3.43 9.70 -8.09
CA TRP A 132 3.32 10.86 -8.98
C TRP A 132 1.91 11.43 -8.93
N CYS A 133 1.82 12.74 -9.11
CA CYS A 133 0.57 13.45 -9.34
C CYS A 133 0.72 14.36 -10.57
N TYR A 134 -0.40 14.74 -11.20
CA TYR A 134 -0.40 15.35 -12.54
C TYR A 134 -1.05 16.74 -12.58
N GLU A 135 -1.54 17.22 -11.44
CA GLU A 135 -2.11 18.55 -11.29
C GLU A 135 -1.02 19.53 -10.83
N PRO A 136 -0.84 20.69 -11.48
CA PRO A 136 0.17 21.65 -11.04
C PRO A 136 -0.01 22.07 -9.57
N GLY A 137 1.03 21.94 -8.76
CA GLY A 137 1.00 22.27 -7.33
C GLY A 137 0.50 21.15 -6.41
N CYS A 138 0.28 19.94 -6.93
CA CYS A 138 -0.08 18.77 -6.13
C CYS A 138 1.10 18.21 -5.30
N GLY A 139 2.34 18.65 -5.55
CA GLY A 139 3.47 18.17 -4.79
C GLY A 139 4.80 18.84 -5.12
N ILE A 140 5.86 18.04 -5.10
CA ILE A 140 7.25 18.47 -5.26
C ILE A 140 7.65 18.28 -6.72
N VAL A 141 8.09 19.37 -7.37
CA VAL A 141 8.62 19.32 -8.73
C VAL A 141 9.97 18.56 -8.77
N PRO A 142 10.10 17.48 -9.56
CA PRO A 142 11.37 16.78 -9.73
C PRO A 142 12.40 17.68 -10.43
N SER A 143 13.63 17.72 -9.90
CA SER A 143 14.70 18.56 -10.44
C SER A 143 15.07 18.22 -11.90
N GLY A 144 14.90 16.96 -12.29
CA GLY A 144 15.16 16.47 -13.65
C GLY A 144 13.94 16.42 -14.57
N ARG A 145 12.81 17.04 -14.21
CA ARG A 145 11.58 16.98 -15.02
C ARG A 145 11.80 17.64 -16.39
N PRO A 146 11.61 16.93 -17.52
CA PRO A 146 11.78 17.50 -18.86
C PRO A 146 10.84 18.68 -19.12
N ALA A 147 11.27 19.62 -19.96
CA ALA A 147 10.42 20.73 -20.40
C ALA A 147 9.12 20.22 -21.04
N GLY A 148 8.00 20.87 -20.72
CA GLY A 148 6.67 20.50 -21.22
C GLY A 148 5.99 19.34 -20.49
N LYS A 149 6.62 18.77 -19.44
CA LYS A 149 5.96 17.81 -18.55
C LYS A 149 5.40 18.52 -17.31
N SER A 150 4.22 18.09 -16.86
CA SER A 150 3.50 18.69 -15.72
C SER A 150 3.45 17.81 -14.48
N TYR A 151 3.99 16.59 -14.51
CA TYR A 151 3.96 15.69 -13.35
C TYR A 151 4.80 16.24 -12.18
N GLU A 152 4.35 15.97 -10.98
CA GLU A 152 5.02 16.25 -9.71
C GLU A 152 5.04 14.97 -8.87
N VAL A 153 5.80 14.95 -7.78
CA VAL A 153 5.77 13.86 -6.80
C VAL A 153 4.90 14.32 -5.65
N THR A 154 3.80 13.60 -5.38
CA THR A 154 2.79 13.99 -4.40
C THR A 154 3.42 14.39 -3.07
N LYS A 155 2.95 15.50 -2.48
CA LYS A 155 3.27 15.85 -1.10
C LYS A 155 2.13 15.38 -0.21
N TYR A 156 2.45 14.53 0.76
CA TYR A 156 1.50 14.06 1.76
C TYR A 156 1.57 14.91 3.03
N ASP A 157 0.50 14.85 3.82
CA ASP A 157 0.46 15.49 5.14
C ASP A 157 1.23 14.68 6.19
N SER A 158 1.36 13.36 5.98
CA SER A 158 2.11 12.46 6.84
C SER A 158 2.62 11.21 6.10
N PRO A 159 3.61 10.48 6.65
CA PRO A 159 4.04 9.19 6.11
C PRO A 159 2.89 8.19 5.98
N LYS A 160 1.95 8.21 6.91
CA LYS A 160 0.73 7.39 6.91
C LYS A 160 -0.08 7.57 5.62
N ASP A 161 -0.29 8.80 5.16
CA ASP A 161 -1.06 9.06 3.95
C ASP A 161 -0.37 8.48 2.71
N SER A 162 0.97 8.45 2.71
CA SER A 162 1.73 7.81 1.64
C SER A 162 1.58 6.28 1.63
N PHE A 163 1.51 5.64 2.82
CA PHE A 163 1.22 4.21 2.95
C PHE A 163 -0.18 3.89 2.46
N ALA A 164 -1.19 4.67 2.87
CA ALA A 164 -2.56 4.50 2.41
C ALA A 164 -2.67 4.63 0.87
N ALA A 165 -2.03 5.64 0.29
CA ALA A 165 -2.00 5.83 -1.16
C ALA A 165 -1.28 4.70 -1.90
N TYR A 166 -0.14 4.23 -1.39
CA TYR A 166 0.61 3.11 -1.96
C TYR A 166 -0.20 1.81 -1.93
N ILE A 167 -0.79 1.46 -0.78
CA ILE A 167 -1.60 0.24 -0.67
C ILE A 167 -2.82 0.33 -1.58
N ASN A 168 -3.48 1.49 -1.64
CA ASN A 168 -4.59 1.69 -2.56
C ASN A 168 -4.17 1.53 -4.03
N ASN A 169 -2.99 2.04 -4.43
CA ASN A 169 -2.47 1.83 -5.78
C ASN A 169 -2.25 0.33 -6.09
N LEU A 170 -1.68 -0.44 -5.16
CA LEU A 170 -1.54 -1.89 -5.30
C LEU A 170 -2.89 -2.61 -5.41
N ASN A 171 -3.90 -2.13 -4.68
CA ASN A 171 -5.24 -2.70 -4.66
C ASN A 171 -6.08 -2.37 -5.90
N THR A 172 -5.82 -1.24 -6.55
CA THR A 172 -6.72 -0.72 -7.61
C THR A 172 -6.11 -0.74 -9.00
N ASN A 173 -4.79 -0.57 -9.13
CA ASN A 173 -4.17 -0.43 -10.44
C ASN A 173 -4.16 -1.78 -11.20
N ARG A 174 -4.52 -1.75 -12.48
CA ARG A 174 -4.58 -2.94 -13.36
C ARG A 174 -3.25 -3.67 -13.49
N HIS A 175 -2.12 -2.97 -13.33
CA HIS A 175 -0.79 -3.57 -13.42
C HIS A 175 -0.51 -4.59 -12.30
N TYR A 176 -1.28 -4.57 -11.21
CA TYR A 176 -1.14 -5.48 -10.08
C TYR A 176 -2.25 -6.53 -9.99
N VAL A 177 -2.96 -6.80 -11.09
CA VAL A 177 -3.92 -7.93 -11.14
C VAL A 177 -3.23 -9.26 -10.80
N GLY A 178 -2.01 -9.48 -11.32
CA GLY A 178 -1.23 -10.67 -11.01
C GLY A 178 -0.88 -10.79 -9.51
N MET A 179 -0.46 -9.69 -8.89
CA MET A 179 -0.22 -9.63 -7.45
C MET A 179 -1.47 -9.99 -6.64
N ARG A 180 -2.62 -9.37 -6.98
CA ARG A 180 -3.89 -9.66 -6.30
C ARG A 180 -4.36 -11.11 -6.50
N ALA A 181 -4.04 -11.72 -7.64
CA ALA A 181 -4.29 -13.15 -7.86
C ALA A 181 -3.44 -14.02 -6.93
N ILE A 182 -2.15 -13.74 -6.78
CA ILE A 182 -1.27 -14.45 -5.82
C ILE A 182 -1.82 -14.29 -4.40
N ARG A 183 -2.20 -13.07 -3.98
CA ARG A 183 -2.83 -12.82 -2.67
C ARG A 183 -4.06 -13.68 -2.43
N ARG A 184 -4.91 -13.80 -3.45
CA ARG A 184 -6.14 -14.61 -3.37
C ARG A 184 -5.81 -16.09 -3.18
N GLU A 185 -4.84 -16.63 -3.90
CA GLU A 185 -4.42 -18.03 -3.74
C GLU A 185 -3.88 -18.29 -2.33
N LEU A 186 -3.06 -17.37 -1.78
CA LEU A 186 -2.55 -17.47 -0.41
C LEU A 186 -3.68 -17.51 0.63
N ARG A 187 -4.71 -16.68 0.46
CA ARG A 187 -5.91 -16.69 1.32
C ARG A 187 -6.68 -18.02 1.25
N ILE A 188 -6.70 -18.67 0.09
CA ILE A 188 -7.42 -19.94 -0.12
C ILE A 188 -6.64 -21.11 0.47
N SER A 189 -5.32 -21.07 0.42
CA SER A 189 -4.46 -22.16 0.91
C SER A 189 -4.26 -22.19 2.43
N ASP A 190 -5.10 -21.50 3.21
CA ASP A 190 -4.95 -21.25 4.67
C ASP A 190 -3.56 -20.69 5.05
N GLY A 191 -2.88 -20.03 4.10
CA GLY A 191 -1.58 -19.42 4.32
C GLY A 191 -1.72 -18.02 4.93
N GLU A 192 -0.82 -17.69 5.85
CA GLU A 192 -0.56 -16.30 6.18
C GLU A 192 -0.08 -15.57 4.92
N LEU A 193 -0.56 -14.33 4.72
CA LEU A 193 -0.11 -13.57 3.56
C LEU A 193 1.39 -13.29 3.70
N ASN A 194 2.15 -13.62 2.66
CA ASN A 194 3.60 -13.54 2.70
C ASN A 194 4.09 -12.49 1.71
N GLY A 195 4.76 -11.45 2.21
CA GLY A 195 5.25 -10.38 1.35
C GLY A 195 6.30 -10.83 0.32
N TYR A 196 7.06 -11.90 0.61
CA TYR A 196 8.03 -12.47 -0.34
C TYR A 196 7.35 -13.06 -1.57
N GLU A 197 6.29 -13.85 -1.37
CA GLU A 197 5.53 -14.48 -2.45
C GLU A 197 4.73 -13.41 -3.21
N LEU A 198 4.15 -12.47 -2.48
CA LEU A 198 3.38 -11.40 -3.08
C LEU A 198 4.23 -10.44 -3.94
N ALA A 199 5.52 -10.31 -3.63
CA ALA A 199 6.46 -9.53 -4.43
C ALA A 199 6.60 -10.03 -5.87
N GLU A 200 6.34 -11.32 -6.15
CA GLU A 200 6.38 -11.86 -7.53
C GLU A 200 5.43 -11.13 -8.48
N GLY A 201 4.32 -10.60 -7.94
CA GLY A 201 3.36 -9.82 -8.71
C GLY A 201 3.77 -8.37 -8.99
N LEU A 202 4.96 -7.93 -8.58
CA LEU A 202 5.43 -6.54 -8.71
C LEU A 202 6.27 -6.28 -9.98
N HIS A 203 6.27 -7.19 -10.95
CA HIS A 203 7.02 -7.01 -12.20
C HIS A 203 6.79 -5.63 -12.87
N HIS A 204 5.56 -5.12 -12.82
CA HIS A 204 5.21 -3.82 -13.42
C HIS A 204 5.39 -2.62 -12.48
N TYR A 205 5.86 -2.82 -11.25
CA TYR A 205 6.08 -1.72 -10.30
C TYR A 205 7.26 -0.83 -10.74
N SER A 206 8.31 -1.44 -11.30
CA SER A 206 9.53 -0.76 -11.74
C SER A 206 9.89 -1.15 -13.17
N GLN A 207 10.57 -0.24 -13.88
CA GLN A 207 11.16 -0.53 -15.19
C GLN A 207 12.22 -1.65 -15.12
N GLU A 208 12.74 -1.94 -13.93
CA GLU A 208 13.67 -3.04 -13.70
C GLU A 208 13.02 -4.44 -13.70
N GLY A 209 11.68 -4.53 -13.74
CA GLY A 209 10.99 -5.82 -13.87
C GLY A 209 11.36 -6.82 -12.78
N ASP A 210 11.78 -8.03 -13.17
CA ASP A 210 12.14 -9.10 -12.23
C ASP A 210 13.37 -8.77 -11.36
N VAL A 211 14.24 -7.86 -11.83
CA VAL A 211 15.36 -7.38 -11.01
C VAL A 211 14.83 -6.61 -9.80
N TYR A 212 13.75 -5.85 -9.96
CA TYR A 212 13.09 -5.16 -8.86
C TYR A 212 12.49 -6.15 -7.86
N VAL A 213 11.74 -7.14 -8.36
CA VAL A 213 11.18 -8.24 -7.56
C VAL A 213 12.27 -8.89 -6.70
N SER A 214 13.40 -9.23 -7.31
CA SER A 214 14.56 -9.83 -6.62
C SER A 214 15.13 -8.95 -5.51
N LYS A 215 15.18 -7.61 -5.71
CA LYS A 215 15.65 -6.66 -4.69
C LYS A 215 14.69 -6.63 -3.50
N VAL A 216 13.38 -6.57 -3.74
CA VAL A 216 12.35 -6.56 -2.70
C VAL A 216 12.44 -7.84 -1.87
N GLN A 217 12.43 -9.00 -2.52
CA GLN A 217 12.57 -10.31 -1.89
C GLN A 217 13.86 -10.43 -1.07
N SER A 218 14.99 -9.96 -1.61
CA SER A 218 16.28 -9.95 -0.90
C SER A 218 16.25 -9.07 0.35
N LEU A 219 15.58 -7.92 0.29
CA LEU A 219 15.44 -7.01 1.43
C LEU A 219 14.57 -7.63 2.52
N ILE A 220 13.45 -8.25 2.15
CA ILE A 220 12.57 -9.00 3.05
C ILE A 220 13.36 -10.09 3.80
N GLN A 221 14.10 -10.93 3.08
CA GLN A 221 14.86 -12.03 3.69
C GLN A 221 16.03 -11.54 4.55
N SER A 222 16.86 -10.64 4.03
CA SER A 222 18.07 -10.18 4.74
C SER A 222 17.76 -9.40 6.01
N ASN A 223 16.60 -8.74 6.07
CA ASN A 223 16.15 -8.01 7.25
C ASN A 223 15.08 -8.77 8.05
N LYS A 224 14.78 -10.03 7.69
CA LYS A 224 13.80 -10.91 8.35
C LYS A 224 12.42 -10.26 8.54
N LEU A 225 11.93 -9.56 7.51
CA LEU A 225 10.72 -8.75 7.62
C LEU A 225 9.44 -9.57 7.75
N ASN A 226 9.44 -10.85 7.36
CA ASN A 226 8.30 -11.77 7.56
C ASN A 226 7.86 -11.90 9.02
N ARG A 227 8.66 -11.43 10.00
CA ARG A 227 8.23 -11.36 11.41
C ARG A 227 7.12 -10.34 11.67
N PHE A 228 6.86 -9.47 10.69
CA PHE A 228 5.83 -8.42 10.73
C PHE A 228 4.60 -8.79 9.89
N ASP A 229 4.62 -9.95 9.22
CA ASP A 229 3.46 -10.46 8.49
C ASP A 229 2.50 -11.18 9.44
#